data_AF-A0A3B4XAB1-F1
#
_entry.id   AF-A0A3B4XAB1-F1
#
_cell.length_a   1.000
_cell.length_b   1.000
_cell.length_c   1.000
_cell.angle_alpha   90.00
_cell.angle_beta   90.00
_cell.angle_gamma   90.00
#
_symmetry.space_group_name_H-M   'P 1'
#
loop_
_entity.id
_entity.type
_entity.pdbx_description
1 polymer ?
#
loop_
_entity_poly.entity_id
_entity_poly.type
_entity_poly.pdbx_seq_one_letter_code
_entity_poly.pdbx_strand_id
1 'polypeptide(L)'
;MKLRERKQAFFFHFFDYYNVTVKHVKHAVMNFISIFIITAAISIASTPLCIPHDTPPVRQSRSLVVTPMTFPIISDSARLRTSSQIIPRLNPLHPPLVHKRTVSLETPVVHHHNHQRTLILQRREHYRYHQVWRKPFYGSSSEREEYRKELRDQLKRQIEEKCVSLKLQLASKVKEAEFVREVDRLALSNEREQRIQHKKAMTAYRDENKKLMEQSWRDRALTRSQEVLKERELLRLNPINWSGTLK
;
A
#
# COMPACT_ATOMS: atom_id res chain seq x y z
N MET A 1 -49.05 36.06 17.71
CA MET A 1 -47.57 36.22 17.74
C MET A 1 -46.78 34.94 17.39
N LYS A 2 -47.21 33.72 17.78
CA LYS A 2 -46.46 32.46 17.57
C LYS A 2 -46.26 31.93 16.13
N LEU A 3 -46.97 32.46 15.12
CA LEU A 3 -46.84 31.99 13.73
C LEU A 3 -45.66 32.64 12.98
N ARG A 4 -45.15 33.79 13.46
CA ARG A 4 -44.08 34.54 12.80
C ARG A 4 -42.69 33.98 13.15
N GLU A 5 -42.50 33.48 14.37
CA GLU A 5 -41.26 32.84 14.84
C GLU A 5 -41.01 31.46 14.18
N ARG A 6 -42.07 30.67 13.95
CA ARG A 6 -41.95 29.36 13.28
C ARG A 6 -41.53 29.47 11.81
N LYS A 7 -41.92 30.55 11.12
CA LYS A 7 -41.47 30.82 9.75
C LYS A 7 -40.02 31.29 9.68
N GLN A 8 -39.53 32.01 10.70
CA GLN A 8 -38.11 32.41 10.77
C GLN A 8 -37.21 31.20 11.07
N ALA A 9 -37.57 30.31 11.99
CA ALA A 9 -36.79 29.12 12.31
C ALA A 9 -36.64 28.15 11.11
N PHE A 10 -37.70 27.99 10.30
CA PHE A 10 -37.63 27.18 9.08
C PHE A 10 -36.73 27.80 8.01
N PHE A 11 -36.71 29.12 7.91
CA PHE A 11 -35.85 29.84 6.96
C PHE A 11 -34.37 29.72 7.34
N PHE A 12 -34.03 29.81 8.62
CA PHE A 12 -32.66 29.60 9.11
C PHE A 12 -32.17 28.16 8.86
N HIS A 13 -32.97 27.15 9.16
CA HIS A 13 -32.59 25.76 8.92
C HIS A 13 -32.42 25.42 7.43
N PHE A 14 -33.23 26.02 6.54
CA PHE A 14 -33.07 25.85 5.10
C PHE A 14 -31.81 26.54 4.58
N PHE A 15 -31.49 27.74 5.08
CA PHE A 15 -30.30 28.48 4.69
C PHE A 15 -29.01 27.81 5.17
N ASP A 16 -29.01 27.22 6.36
CA ASP A 16 -27.86 26.46 6.88
C ASP A 16 -27.65 25.15 6.11
N TYR A 17 -28.71 24.44 5.75
CA TYR A 17 -28.60 23.23 4.93
C TYR A 17 -28.06 23.53 3.53
N TYR A 18 -28.51 24.64 2.92
CA TYR A 18 -28.03 25.10 1.60
C TYR A 18 -26.57 25.58 1.66
N ASN A 19 -26.17 26.28 2.72
CA ASN A 19 -24.78 26.72 2.88
C ASN A 19 -23.81 25.56 3.15
N VAL A 20 -24.22 24.52 3.88
CA VAL A 20 -23.39 23.33 4.12
C VAL A 20 -23.19 22.51 2.84
N THR A 21 -24.24 22.36 2.02
CA THR A 21 -24.13 21.68 0.71
C THR A 21 -23.30 22.50 -0.28
N VAL A 22 -23.49 23.83 -0.35
CA VAL A 22 -22.67 24.69 -1.24
C VAL A 22 -21.21 24.72 -0.80
N LYS A 23 -20.90 24.68 0.51
CA LYS A 23 -19.51 24.56 1.00
C LYS A 23 -18.89 23.21 0.64
N HIS A 24 -19.62 22.10 0.77
CA HIS A 24 -19.13 20.77 0.38
C HIS A 24 -18.87 20.67 -1.13
N VAL A 25 -19.78 21.21 -1.95
CA VAL A 25 -19.60 21.23 -3.41
C VAL A 25 -18.43 22.11 -3.81
N LYS A 26 -18.26 23.30 -3.20
CA LYS A 26 -17.09 24.16 -3.46
C LYS A 26 -15.78 23.49 -3.07
N HIS A 27 -15.74 22.80 -1.93
CA HIS A 27 -14.54 22.10 -1.47
C HIS A 27 -14.21 20.87 -2.34
N ALA A 28 -15.23 20.15 -2.80
CA ALA A 28 -15.07 19.03 -3.73
C ALA A 28 -14.57 19.51 -5.11
N VAL A 29 -15.12 20.60 -5.64
CA VAL A 29 -14.70 21.19 -6.93
C VAL A 29 -13.29 21.76 -6.84
N MET A 30 -12.93 22.46 -5.75
CA MET A 30 -11.57 22.95 -5.53
C MET A 30 -10.55 21.81 -5.40
N ASN A 31 -10.91 20.71 -4.73
CA ASN A 31 -10.04 19.53 -4.65
C ASN A 31 -9.89 18.83 -6.02
N PHE A 32 -10.96 18.76 -6.83
CA PHE A 32 -10.89 18.17 -8.18
C PHE A 32 -10.01 19.01 -9.12
N ILE A 33 -10.12 20.35 -9.05
CA ILE A 33 -9.30 21.26 -9.85
C ILE A 33 -7.82 21.19 -9.42
N SER A 34 -7.53 21.12 -8.12
CA SER A 34 -6.15 20.95 -7.63
C SER A 34 -5.52 19.61 -8.06
N ILE A 35 -6.28 18.51 -8.02
CA ILE A 35 -5.80 17.21 -8.50
C ILE A 35 -5.52 17.26 -10.01
N PHE A 36 -6.37 17.93 -10.79
CA PHE A 36 -6.20 18.04 -12.25
C PHE A 36 -5.01 18.93 -12.66
N ILE A 37 -4.74 20.00 -11.90
CA ILE A 37 -3.58 20.87 -12.14
C ILE A 37 -2.27 20.15 -11.74
N ILE A 38 -2.29 19.36 -10.66
CA ILE A 38 -1.11 18.59 -10.23
C ILE A 38 -0.81 17.43 -11.20
N THR A 39 -1.82 16.77 -11.78
CA THR A 39 -1.60 15.73 -12.79
C THR A 39 -1.18 16.30 -14.15
N ALA A 40 -1.66 17.49 -14.53
CA ALA A 40 -1.24 18.17 -15.76
C ALA A 40 0.20 18.71 -15.71
N ALA A 41 0.71 19.08 -14.52
CA ALA A 41 2.05 19.65 -14.34
C ALA A 41 3.21 18.62 -14.43
N ILE A 42 2.91 17.32 -14.47
CA ILE A 42 3.93 16.26 -14.58
C ILE A 42 4.27 15.91 -16.05
N SER A 43 3.59 16.52 -17.02
CA SER A 43 3.87 16.29 -18.45
C SER A 43 4.90 17.28 -18.99
N ILE A 44 6.18 17.11 -18.62
CA ILE A 44 7.30 17.79 -19.27
C ILE A 44 8.11 16.75 -20.06
N ALA A 45 8.11 16.96 -21.37
CA ALA A 45 8.84 16.32 -22.46
C ALA A 45 10.00 15.38 -22.05
N SER A 46 9.78 14.07 -22.22
CA SER A 46 10.85 13.09 -22.34
C SER A 46 11.14 12.87 -23.82
N THR A 47 12.35 13.23 -24.24
CA THR A 47 12.89 12.90 -25.57
C THR A 47 13.04 11.39 -25.72
N PRO A 48 12.53 10.75 -26.78
CA PRO A 48 12.74 9.33 -27.00
C PRO A 48 14.15 9.10 -27.55
N LEU A 49 15.06 8.67 -26.69
CA LEU A 49 16.35 8.11 -27.11
C LEU A 49 16.09 6.68 -27.59
N CYS A 50 16.04 6.49 -28.90
CA CYS A 50 15.95 5.17 -29.52
C CYS A 50 17.22 4.36 -29.18
N ILE A 51 17.06 3.32 -28.36
CA ILE A 51 18.07 2.29 -28.13
C ILE A 51 17.67 1.10 -29.01
N PRO A 52 18.55 0.57 -29.87
CA PRO A 52 18.21 -0.56 -30.73
C PRO A 52 17.93 -1.80 -29.88
N HIS A 53 16.79 -2.43 -30.17
CA HIS A 53 16.48 -3.81 -29.80
C HIS A 53 17.51 -4.73 -30.46
N ASP A 54 18.23 -5.52 -29.67
CA ASP A 54 18.36 -6.98 -29.82
C ASP A 54 19.53 -7.52 -28.99
N THR A 55 19.21 -8.17 -27.87
CA THR A 55 19.83 -9.44 -27.42
C THR A 55 19.14 -9.93 -26.14
N PRO A 56 18.78 -11.22 -26.04
CA PRO A 56 18.20 -11.76 -24.82
C PRO A 56 19.26 -11.80 -23.70
N PRO A 57 18.94 -11.37 -22.47
CA PRO A 57 19.89 -11.48 -21.36
C PRO A 57 20.03 -12.95 -20.94
N VAL A 58 21.20 -13.54 -21.24
CA VAL A 58 21.67 -14.76 -20.56
C VAL A 58 21.92 -14.39 -19.10
N ARG A 59 20.88 -14.56 -18.29
CA ARG A 59 20.90 -14.38 -16.85
C ARG A 59 21.64 -15.56 -16.23
N GLN A 60 22.98 -15.53 -16.22
CA GLN A 60 23.74 -16.35 -15.29
C GLN A 60 23.65 -15.71 -13.90
N SER A 61 22.52 -15.96 -13.23
CA SER A 61 22.43 -15.75 -11.79
C SER A 61 23.36 -16.75 -11.11
N ARG A 62 24.60 -16.34 -10.81
CA ARG A 62 25.37 -16.97 -9.75
C ARG A 62 24.69 -16.64 -8.43
N SER A 63 23.68 -17.43 -8.09
CA SER A 63 23.21 -17.56 -6.73
C SER A 63 24.37 -18.09 -5.90
N LEU A 64 24.87 -17.28 -4.96
CA LEU A 64 25.64 -17.79 -3.84
C LEU A 64 24.64 -18.54 -2.96
N VAL A 65 24.41 -19.81 -3.28
CA VAL A 65 23.67 -20.71 -2.40
C VAL A 65 24.59 -20.94 -1.20
N VAL A 66 24.32 -20.24 -0.11
CA VAL A 66 24.83 -20.62 1.21
C VAL A 66 24.25 -21.99 1.49
N THR A 67 25.08 -23.03 1.37
CA THR A 67 24.70 -24.39 1.71
C THR A 67 24.37 -24.42 3.21
N PRO A 68 23.11 -24.64 3.62
CA PRO A 68 22.87 -24.94 5.03
C PRO A 68 23.61 -26.25 5.34
N MET A 69 24.39 -26.26 6.42
CA MET A 69 24.95 -27.49 7.01
C MET A 69 23.79 -28.29 7.61
N THR A 70 22.95 -28.87 6.76
CA THR A 70 22.05 -29.94 7.14
C THR A 70 22.87 -31.22 7.09
N PHE A 71 23.22 -31.72 8.28
CA PHE A 71 23.69 -33.08 8.44
C PHE A 71 22.71 -34.03 7.72
N PRO A 72 23.20 -35.05 7.00
CA PRO A 72 22.30 -36.00 6.37
C PRO A 72 21.46 -36.63 7.47
N ILE A 73 20.14 -36.45 7.39
CA ILE A 73 19.20 -37.26 8.15
C ILE A 73 19.50 -38.69 7.73
N ILE A 74 20.10 -39.44 8.65
CA ILE A 74 20.27 -40.89 8.51
C ILE A 74 18.83 -41.40 8.41
N SER A 75 18.40 -41.71 7.18
CA SER A 75 17.13 -42.40 6.98
C SER A 75 17.21 -43.70 7.75
N ASP A 76 16.28 -43.89 8.68
CA ASP A 76 16.09 -45.10 9.49
C ASP A 76 15.74 -46.30 8.59
N SER A 77 16.67 -46.74 7.76
CA SER A 77 16.55 -47.98 6.99
C SER A 77 16.91 -49.22 7.83
N ALA A 78 17.08 -49.04 9.15
CA ALA A 78 17.41 -50.11 10.09
C ALA A 78 16.17 -50.77 10.75
N ARG A 79 14.95 -50.29 10.49
CA ARG A 79 13.71 -50.99 10.87
C ARG A 79 13.09 -51.63 9.64
N LEU A 80 12.83 -52.95 9.72
CA LEU A 80 12.31 -53.86 8.69
C LEU A 80 13.39 -54.64 7.90
N ARG A 81 14.27 -55.35 8.62
CA ARG A 81 14.92 -56.57 8.09
C ARG A 81 14.19 -57.83 8.56
N THR A 82 12.95 -58.01 8.11
CA THR A 82 12.22 -59.29 8.12
C THR A 82 11.18 -59.31 6.99
N SER A 83 11.61 -59.18 5.75
CA SER A 83 10.93 -59.81 4.62
C SER A 83 11.90 -59.85 3.44
N SER A 84 11.89 -60.96 2.71
CA SER A 84 12.75 -61.22 1.56
C SER A 84 12.63 -60.09 0.53
N GLN A 85 13.61 -59.19 0.52
CA GLN A 85 13.66 -58.09 -0.45
C GLN A 85 13.99 -58.65 -1.83
N ILE A 86 12.98 -58.69 -2.69
CA ILE A 86 13.14 -58.91 -4.12
C ILE A 86 13.94 -57.74 -4.67
N ILE A 87 15.15 -57.97 -5.16
CA ILE A 87 15.92 -56.97 -5.90
C ILE A 87 15.10 -56.63 -7.16
N PRO A 88 14.65 -55.37 -7.35
CA PRO A 88 13.92 -55.02 -8.56
C PRO A 88 14.83 -55.21 -9.77
N ARG A 89 14.33 -55.88 -10.82
CA ARG A 89 15.08 -56.11 -12.07
C ARG A 89 15.47 -54.75 -12.69
N LEU A 90 16.77 -54.47 -12.70
CA LEU A 90 17.33 -53.26 -13.32
C LEU A 90 17.12 -53.32 -14.84
N ASN A 91 16.52 -52.30 -15.44
CA ASN A 91 16.39 -52.21 -16.89
C ASN A 91 17.73 -51.75 -17.49
N PRO A 92 18.42 -52.56 -18.31
CA PRO A 92 19.71 -52.18 -18.89
C PRO A 92 19.62 -51.02 -19.89
N LEU A 93 18.44 -50.78 -20.47
CA LEU A 93 18.21 -49.67 -21.40
C LEU A 93 17.98 -48.32 -20.70
N HIS A 94 17.72 -48.34 -19.39
CA HIS A 94 17.49 -47.14 -18.57
C HIS A 94 18.19 -47.27 -17.22
N PRO A 95 19.54 -47.11 -17.18
CA PRO A 95 20.25 -47.06 -15.91
C PRO A 95 19.72 -45.89 -15.07
N PRO A 96 19.51 -46.09 -13.76
CA PRO A 96 19.00 -45.03 -12.88
C PRO A 96 19.92 -43.82 -12.97
N LEU A 97 19.32 -42.63 -13.10
CA LEU A 97 19.99 -41.33 -13.09
C LEU A 97 20.51 -41.03 -11.67
N VAL A 98 21.42 -41.85 -11.17
CA VAL A 98 22.10 -41.58 -9.92
C VAL A 98 23.00 -40.38 -10.19
N HIS A 99 22.85 -39.32 -9.39
CA HIS A 99 23.76 -38.17 -9.44
C HIS A 99 25.18 -38.70 -9.22
N LYS A 100 25.97 -38.77 -10.30
CA LYS A 100 27.37 -39.18 -10.23
C LYS A 100 28.05 -38.19 -9.30
N ARG A 101 28.50 -38.66 -8.14
CA ARG A 101 29.27 -37.84 -7.21
C ARG A 101 30.57 -37.49 -7.92
N THR A 102 30.72 -36.26 -8.37
CA THR A 102 31.98 -35.74 -8.92
C THR A 102 32.95 -35.62 -7.74
N VAL A 103 33.67 -36.70 -7.45
CA VAL A 103 34.74 -36.67 -6.45
C VAL A 103 35.99 -36.20 -7.17
N SER A 104 36.45 -35.00 -6.85
CA SER A 104 37.78 -34.55 -7.24
C SER A 104 38.81 -35.41 -6.48
N LEU A 105 39.59 -36.17 -7.23
CA LEU A 105 40.72 -36.96 -6.70
C LEU A 105 41.94 -36.06 -6.37
N GLU A 106 41.81 -34.76 -6.59
CA GLU A 106 42.85 -33.77 -6.34
C GLU A 106 43.00 -33.47 -4.85
N THR A 107 44.21 -33.57 -4.33
CA THR A 107 44.54 -33.06 -3.00
C THR A 107 44.29 -31.55 -2.93
N PRO A 108 43.78 -30.99 -1.81
CA PRO A 108 43.48 -29.55 -1.69
C PRO A 108 44.61 -28.60 -2.09
N VAL A 109 45.87 -28.98 -1.84
CA VAL A 109 47.07 -28.19 -2.23
C VAL A 109 47.23 -28.14 -3.75
N VAL A 110 47.06 -29.28 -4.43
CA VAL A 110 47.14 -29.38 -5.89
C VAL A 110 45.98 -28.62 -6.52
N HIS A 111 44.78 -28.74 -5.94
CA HIS A 111 43.61 -28.00 -6.38
C HIS A 111 43.82 -26.48 -6.27
N HIS A 112 44.35 -26.00 -5.14
CA HIS A 112 44.67 -24.58 -4.95
C HIS A 112 45.72 -24.09 -5.95
N HIS A 113 46.80 -24.86 -6.17
CA HIS A 113 47.83 -24.53 -7.14
C HIS A 113 47.27 -24.41 -8.57
N ASN A 114 46.46 -25.40 -8.99
CA ASN A 114 45.80 -25.39 -10.30
C ASN A 114 44.82 -24.22 -10.44
N HIS A 115 44.10 -23.88 -9.37
CA HIS A 115 43.22 -22.71 -9.34
C HIS A 115 44.01 -21.40 -9.51
N GLN A 116 45.10 -21.20 -8.75
CA GLN A 116 45.96 -20.02 -8.89
C GLN A 116 46.56 -19.93 -10.29
N ARG A 117 47.06 -21.05 -10.84
CA ARG A 117 47.60 -21.11 -12.20
C ARG A 117 46.54 -20.72 -13.24
N THR A 118 45.31 -21.20 -13.08
CA THR A 118 44.19 -20.85 -13.96
C THR A 118 43.90 -19.36 -13.91
N LEU A 119 43.85 -18.76 -12.71
CA LEU A 119 43.65 -17.31 -12.56
C LEU A 119 44.78 -16.49 -13.20
N ILE A 120 46.03 -16.93 -13.05
CA ILE A 120 47.19 -16.26 -13.67
C ILE A 120 47.09 -16.31 -15.20
N LEU A 121 46.75 -17.47 -15.77
CA LEU A 121 46.58 -17.63 -17.21
C LEU A 121 45.42 -16.80 -17.74
N GLN A 122 44.28 -16.80 -17.04
CA GLN A 122 43.14 -15.95 -17.38
C GLN A 122 43.50 -14.46 -17.34
N ARG A 123 44.23 -14.01 -16.32
CA ARG A 123 44.71 -12.61 -16.24
C ARG A 123 45.66 -12.29 -17.39
N ARG A 124 46.62 -13.16 -17.70
CA ARG A 124 47.56 -12.96 -18.82
C ARG A 124 46.82 -12.84 -20.15
N GLU A 125 45.86 -13.73 -20.39
CA GLU A 125 45.08 -13.72 -21.63
C GLU A 125 44.20 -12.48 -21.72
N HIS A 126 43.56 -12.09 -20.61
CA HIS A 126 42.83 -10.82 -20.51
C HIS A 126 43.75 -9.63 -20.84
N TYR A 127 44.94 -9.55 -20.23
CA TYR A 127 45.90 -8.50 -20.55
C TYR A 127 46.28 -8.53 -22.03
N ARG A 128 46.63 -9.69 -22.59
CA ARG A 128 47.00 -9.85 -24.00
C ARG A 128 45.89 -9.34 -24.93
N TYR A 129 44.66 -9.78 -24.70
CA TYR A 129 43.50 -9.37 -25.49
C TYR A 129 43.25 -7.86 -25.41
N HIS A 130 43.25 -7.28 -24.20
CA HIS A 130 42.96 -5.87 -24.01
C HIS A 130 44.13 -4.94 -24.36
N GLN A 131 45.38 -5.43 -24.41
CA GLN A 131 46.52 -4.65 -24.88
C GLN A 131 46.35 -4.24 -26.35
N VAL A 132 45.77 -5.11 -27.19
CA VAL A 132 45.55 -4.84 -28.63
C VAL A 132 44.59 -3.67 -28.85
N TRP A 133 43.55 -3.57 -28.03
CA TRP A 133 42.53 -2.51 -28.14
C TRP A 133 42.87 -1.24 -27.35
N ARG A 134 43.97 -1.28 -26.59
CA ARG A 134 44.37 -0.16 -25.75
C ARG A 134 45.04 0.90 -26.63
N LYS A 135 44.49 2.11 -26.66
CA LYS A 135 45.09 3.23 -27.39
C LYS A 135 46.56 3.42 -26.95
N PRO A 136 47.52 3.50 -27.89
CA PRO A 136 48.88 3.91 -27.58
C PRO A 136 48.84 5.28 -26.91
N PHE A 137 49.38 5.36 -25.69
CA PHE A 137 49.46 6.61 -24.94
C PHE A 137 50.90 7.11 -25.05
N TYR A 138 51.09 8.19 -25.79
CA TYR A 138 52.38 8.85 -25.95
C TYR A 138 52.65 9.74 -24.73
N GLY A 139 53.90 9.76 -24.27
CA GLY A 139 54.32 10.49 -23.06
C GLY A 139 55.34 9.72 -22.23
N SER A 140 55.97 10.41 -21.30
CA SER A 140 56.88 9.84 -20.31
C SER A 140 56.14 8.86 -19.38
N SER A 141 56.88 7.96 -18.73
CA SER A 141 56.28 6.95 -17.84
C SER A 141 55.53 7.59 -16.66
N SER A 142 55.98 8.76 -16.19
CA SER A 142 55.36 9.57 -15.14
C SER A 142 54.02 10.18 -15.59
N GLU A 143 53.98 10.87 -16.73
CA GLU A 143 52.75 11.49 -17.26
C GLU A 143 51.63 10.47 -17.45
N ARG A 144 51.99 9.28 -17.94
CA ARG A 144 51.05 8.16 -18.09
C ARG A 144 50.47 7.68 -16.76
N GLU A 145 51.23 7.73 -15.67
CA GLU A 145 50.73 7.30 -14.36
C GLU A 145 49.90 8.41 -13.69
N GLU A 146 50.30 9.67 -13.85
CA GLU A 146 49.53 10.84 -13.42
C GLU A 146 48.12 10.82 -14.06
N TYR A 147 48.04 10.61 -15.38
CA TYR A 147 46.77 10.50 -16.08
C TYR A 147 45.89 9.34 -15.57
N ARG A 148 46.49 8.17 -15.31
CA ARG A 148 45.73 7.04 -14.73
C ARG A 148 45.25 7.34 -13.32
N LYS A 149 46.07 8.03 -12.53
CA LYS A 149 45.71 8.47 -11.18
C LYS A 149 44.54 9.44 -11.25
N GLU A 150 44.59 10.43 -12.11
CA GLU A 150 43.50 11.39 -12.31
C GLU A 150 42.20 10.69 -12.70
N LEU A 151 42.26 9.74 -13.66
CA LEU A 151 41.11 8.93 -14.05
C LEU A 151 40.50 8.15 -12.88
N ARG A 152 41.34 7.52 -12.04
CA ARG A 152 40.88 6.81 -10.84
C ARG A 152 40.24 7.78 -9.84
N ASP A 153 40.80 8.98 -9.69
CA ASP A 153 40.30 9.98 -8.75
C ASP A 153 39.00 10.64 -9.25
N GLN A 154 38.85 10.86 -10.55
CA GLN A 154 37.58 11.26 -11.17
C GLN A 154 36.50 10.19 -10.97
N LEU A 155 36.83 8.91 -11.19
CA LEU A 155 35.89 7.81 -10.98
C LEU A 155 35.45 7.71 -9.51
N LYS A 156 36.39 7.86 -8.57
CA LYS A 156 36.07 7.90 -7.13
C LYS A 156 35.11 9.03 -6.79
N ARG A 157 35.35 10.24 -7.32
CA ARG A 157 34.46 11.39 -7.14
C ARG A 157 33.05 11.11 -7.67
N GLN A 158 32.94 10.57 -8.88
CA GLN A 158 31.64 10.20 -9.46
C GLN A 158 30.89 9.17 -8.63
N ILE A 159 31.60 8.17 -8.08
CA ILE A 159 31.00 7.16 -7.20
C ILE A 159 30.49 7.80 -5.90
N GLU A 160 31.28 8.67 -5.29
CA GLU A 160 30.89 9.36 -4.06
C GLU A 160 29.69 10.29 -4.28
N GLU A 161 29.74 11.12 -5.33
CA GLU A 161 28.62 12.00 -5.70
C GLU A 161 27.33 11.21 -5.94
N LYS A 162 27.41 10.09 -6.66
CA LYS A 162 26.26 9.22 -6.90
C LYS A 162 25.77 8.58 -5.60
N CYS A 163 26.67 8.17 -4.72
CA CYS A 163 26.33 7.62 -3.40
C CYS A 163 25.58 8.64 -2.54
N VAL A 164 26.08 9.87 -2.46
CA VAL A 164 25.43 10.96 -1.72
C VAL A 164 24.06 11.29 -2.32
N SER A 165 23.97 11.37 -3.65
CA SER A 165 22.71 11.62 -4.36
C SER A 165 21.66 10.56 -4.03
N LEU A 166 22.03 9.27 -4.08
CA LEU A 166 21.13 8.16 -3.75
C LEU A 166 20.69 8.19 -2.27
N LYS A 167 21.61 8.50 -1.34
CA LYS A 167 21.27 8.66 0.08
C LYS A 167 20.26 9.78 0.29
N LEU A 168 20.45 10.92 -0.38
CA LEU A 168 19.53 12.06 -0.29
C LEU A 168 18.16 11.71 -0.88
N GLN A 169 18.12 11.06 -2.04
CA GLN A 169 16.87 10.59 -2.65
C GLN A 169 16.12 9.62 -1.73
N LEU A 170 16.82 8.66 -1.13
CA LEU A 170 16.23 7.72 -0.19
C LEU A 170 15.69 8.44 1.05
N ALA A 171 16.43 9.40 1.61
CA ALA A 171 15.97 10.20 2.74
C ALA A 171 14.72 11.03 2.39
N SER A 172 14.65 11.60 1.18
CA SER A 172 13.43 12.27 0.70
C SER A 172 12.25 11.31 0.64
N LYS A 173 12.45 10.13 0.04
CA LYS A 173 11.40 9.11 -0.10
C LYS A 173 10.89 8.60 1.25
N VAL A 174 11.77 8.45 2.23
CA VAL A 174 11.38 8.08 3.60
C VAL A 174 10.49 9.17 4.21
N LYS A 175 10.88 10.44 4.11
CA LYS A 175 10.08 11.57 4.60
C LYS A 175 8.72 11.66 3.91
N GLU A 176 8.68 11.49 2.59
CA GLU A 176 7.43 11.44 1.81
C GLU A 176 6.52 10.30 2.29
N ALA A 177 7.08 9.11 2.53
CA ALA A 177 6.32 7.96 3.02
C ALA A 177 5.80 8.18 4.44
N GLU A 178 6.59 8.76 5.34
CA GLU A 178 6.17 9.13 6.70
C GLU A 178 5.02 10.14 6.67
N PHE A 179 5.11 11.15 5.79
CA PHE A 179 4.06 12.14 5.61
C PHE A 179 2.75 11.49 5.15
N VAL A 180 2.79 10.63 4.12
CA VAL A 180 1.60 9.93 3.62
C VAL A 180 0.97 9.07 4.72
N ARG A 181 1.79 8.34 5.48
CA ARG A 181 1.31 7.54 6.62
C ARG A 181 0.59 8.38 7.67
N GLU A 182 1.11 9.57 7.96
CA GLU A 182 0.50 10.46 8.95
C GLU A 182 -0.82 11.05 8.44
N VAL A 183 -0.89 11.43 7.15
CA VAL A 183 -2.13 11.86 6.51
C VAL A 183 -3.20 10.76 6.58
N ASP A 184 -2.85 9.52 6.25
CA ASP A 184 -3.77 8.39 6.33
C ASP A 184 -4.26 8.14 7.76
N ARG A 185 -3.34 8.20 8.74
CA ARG A 185 -3.67 8.07 10.16
C ARG A 185 -4.71 9.12 10.59
N LEU A 186 -4.51 10.37 10.18
CA LEU A 186 -5.44 11.47 10.48
C LEU A 186 -6.78 11.29 9.77
N ALA A 187 -6.79 10.85 8.51
CA ALA A 187 -8.01 10.60 7.75
C ALA A 187 -8.88 9.52 8.43
N LEU A 188 -8.28 8.40 8.84
CA LEU A 188 -8.97 7.33 9.57
C LEU A 188 -9.53 7.80 10.92
N SER A 189 -8.75 8.62 11.64
CA SER A 189 -9.20 9.22 12.90
C SER A 189 -10.41 10.13 12.69
N ASN A 190 -10.35 10.99 11.67
CA ASN A 190 -11.43 11.92 11.33
C ASN A 190 -12.70 11.18 10.89
N GLU A 191 -12.58 10.16 10.05
CA GLU A 191 -13.72 9.34 9.63
C GLU A 191 -14.37 8.63 10.83
N ARG A 192 -13.55 8.10 11.75
CA ARG A 192 -14.05 7.49 12.99
C ARG A 192 -14.83 8.50 13.82
N GLU A 193 -14.31 9.71 14.00
CA GLU A 193 -14.97 10.76 14.75
C GLU A 193 -16.28 11.21 14.08
N GLN A 194 -16.27 11.40 12.76
CA GLN A 194 -17.48 11.72 11.99
C GLN A 194 -18.57 10.65 12.14
N ARG A 195 -18.20 9.35 12.10
CA ARG A 195 -19.15 8.26 12.35
C ARG A 195 -19.75 8.30 13.75
N ILE A 196 -18.94 8.60 14.76
CA ILE A 196 -19.39 8.75 16.15
C ILE A 196 -20.34 9.94 16.27
N GLN A 197 -19.98 11.09 15.71
CA GLN A 197 -20.81 12.30 15.73
C GLN A 197 -22.15 12.08 15.01
N HIS A 198 -22.11 11.46 13.82
CA HIS A 198 -23.32 11.10 13.10
C HIS A 198 -24.22 10.17 13.91
N LYS A 199 -23.66 9.12 14.52
CA LYS A 199 -24.43 8.22 15.39
C LYS A 199 -25.03 8.96 16.58
N LYS A 200 -24.28 9.85 17.24
CA LYS A 200 -24.77 10.66 18.37
C LYS A 200 -25.92 11.56 17.92
N ALA A 201 -25.79 12.24 16.78
CA ALA A 201 -26.83 13.09 16.22
C ALA A 201 -28.10 12.28 15.92
N MET A 202 -27.97 11.13 15.27
CA MET A 202 -29.12 10.25 14.95
C MET A 202 -29.84 9.75 16.19
N THR A 203 -29.10 9.36 17.23
CA THR A 203 -29.69 8.99 18.52
C THR A 203 -30.45 10.15 19.15
N ALA A 204 -29.87 11.36 19.15
CA ALA A 204 -30.52 12.55 19.67
C ALA A 204 -31.83 12.86 18.92
N TYR A 205 -31.84 12.81 17.59
CA TYR A 205 -33.05 12.99 16.80
C TYR A 205 -34.11 11.93 17.11
N ARG A 206 -33.71 10.66 17.24
CA ARG A 206 -34.64 9.59 17.60
C ARG A 206 -35.31 9.86 18.94
N ASP A 207 -34.53 10.25 19.94
CA ASP A 207 -35.02 10.46 21.29
C ASP A 207 -35.91 11.72 21.39
N GLU A 208 -35.56 12.80 20.69
CA GLU A 208 -36.43 13.99 20.59
C GLU A 208 -37.74 13.70 19.84
N ASN A 209 -37.70 12.93 18.74
CA ASN A 209 -38.91 12.51 18.04
C ASN A 209 -39.82 11.67 18.95
N LYS A 210 -39.24 10.79 19.77
CA LYS A 210 -40.00 10.02 20.77
C LYS A 210 -40.67 10.95 21.80
N LYS A 211 -39.93 11.91 22.35
CA LYS A 211 -40.50 12.91 23.29
C LYS A 211 -41.65 13.68 22.67
N LEU A 212 -41.49 14.15 21.42
CA LEU A 212 -42.53 14.87 20.69
C LEU A 212 -43.78 14.01 20.45
N MET A 213 -43.60 12.75 20.10
CA MET A 213 -44.71 11.81 19.93
C MET A 213 -45.47 11.59 21.25
N GLU A 214 -44.75 11.35 22.34
CA GLU A 214 -45.36 11.16 23.65
C GLU A 214 -46.10 12.42 24.12
N GLN A 215 -45.51 13.61 23.92
CA GLN A 215 -46.17 14.87 24.24
C GLN A 215 -47.46 15.04 23.43
N SER A 216 -47.39 14.81 22.11
CA SER A 216 -48.55 14.88 21.23
C SER A 216 -49.64 13.86 21.59
N TRP A 217 -49.28 12.73 22.19
CA TRP A 217 -50.22 11.73 22.68
C TRP A 217 -50.90 12.19 23.98
N ARG A 218 -50.13 12.75 24.93
CA ARG A 218 -50.66 13.35 26.17
C ARG A 218 -51.62 14.49 25.86
N ASP A 219 -51.23 15.39 24.95
CA ASP A 219 -52.06 16.53 24.57
C ASP A 219 -53.39 16.07 23.94
N ARG A 220 -53.35 15.10 23.02
CA ARG A 220 -54.56 14.52 22.42
C ARG A 220 -55.45 13.81 23.43
N ALA A 221 -54.87 13.13 24.43
CA ALA A 221 -55.65 12.52 25.51
C ALA A 221 -56.35 13.58 26.37
N LEU A 222 -55.65 14.67 26.70
CA LEU A 222 -56.20 15.80 27.44
C LEU A 222 -57.33 16.49 26.66
N THR A 223 -57.12 16.79 25.37
CA THR A 223 -58.14 17.39 24.51
C THR A 223 -59.41 16.55 24.46
N ARG A 224 -59.28 15.23 24.24
CA ARG A 224 -60.45 14.31 24.27
C ARG A 224 -61.19 14.33 25.60
N SER A 225 -60.46 14.36 26.72
CA SER A 225 -61.08 14.46 28.06
C SER A 225 -61.87 15.77 28.22
N GLN A 226 -61.28 16.89 27.78
CA GLN A 226 -61.94 18.20 27.82
C GLN A 226 -63.17 18.26 26.90
N GLU A 227 -63.10 17.67 25.71
CA GLU A 227 -64.23 17.56 24.78
C GLU A 227 -65.39 16.77 25.42
N VAL A 228 -65.11 15.61 26.01
CA VAL A 228 -66.13 14.82 26.73
C VAL A 228 -66.78 15.61 27.88
N LEU A 229 -65.99 16.38 28.63
CA LEU A 229 -66.55 17.25 29.69
C LEU A 229 -67.43 18.35 29.12
N LYS A 230 -67.02 18.99 28.02
CA LYS A 230 -67.83 20.00 27.32
C LYS A 230 -69.12 19.41 26.77
N GLU A 231 -69.06 18.23 26.14
CA GLU A 231 -70.25 17.53 25.66
C GLU A 231 -71.23 17.23 26.80
N ARG A 232 -70.73 16.74 27.94
CA ARG A 232 -71.56 16.52 29.14
C ARG A 232 -72.21 17.80 29.64
N GLU A 233 -71.49 18.91 29.65
CA GLU A 233 -72.03 20.20 30.07
C GLU A 233 -73.09 20.72 29.08
N LEU A 234 -72.86 20.57 27.78
CA LEU A 234 -73.84 20.90 26.75
C LEU A 234 -75.13 20.07 26.90
N LEU A 235 -74.99 18.77 27.19
CA LEU A 235 -76.14 17.89 27.46
C LEU A 235 -76.91 18.28 28.73
N ARG A 236 -76.25 18.88 29.73
CA ARG A 236 -76.94 19.41 30.92
C ARG A 236 -77.78 20.65 30.58
N LEU A 237 -77.24 21.54 29.74
CA LEU A 237 -77.93 22.76 29.33
C LEU A 237 -79.05 22.48 28.32
N ASN A 238 -78.83 21.52 27.42
CA ASN A 238 -79.80 21.07 26.41
C ASN A 238 -79.94 19.54 26.50
N PRO A 239 -80.76 19.02 27.42
CA PRO A 239 -80.98 17.58 27.51
C PRO A 239 -81.60 17.08 26.22
N ILE A 240 -81.04 16.01 25.66
CA ILE A 240 -81.54 15.43 24.42
C ILE A 240 -82.92 14.83 24.71
N ASN A 241 -83.96 15.40 24.08
CA ASN A 241 -85.34 14.94 24.17
C ASN A 241 -85.55 13.69 23.29
N TRP A 242 -84.97 12.55 23.69
CA TRP A 242 -85.08 11.30 22.93
C TRP A 242 -86.53 10.77 22.83
N SER A 243 -87.42 11.19 23.73
CA SER A 243 -88.83 10.75 23.80
C SER A 243 -89.84 11.74 23.20
N GLY A 244 -89.39 12.89 22.65
CA GLY A 244 -90.25 13.90 22.03
C GLY A 244 -91.30 14.53 22.96
N THR A 245 -91.10 14.49 24.28
CA THR A 245 -92.18 14.73 25.27
C THR A 245 -92.16 16.13 25.89
N LEU A 246 -91.04 16.85 25.80
CA LEU A 246 -90.97 18.28 26.09
C LEU A 246 -91.39 19.07 24.84
N LYS A 247 -92.53 19.78 24.94
CA LYS A 247 -93.04 20.76 23.95
C LYS A 247 -92.27 22.07 24.02
#